data_AF-A0A2V9PM29-F1
#
_entry.id   AF-A0A2V9PM29-F1
#
_cell.length_a   1.000
_cell.length_b   1.000
_cell.length_c   1.000
_cell.angle_alpha   90.00
_cell.angle_beta   90.00
_cell.angle_gamma   90.00
#
_symmetry.space_group_name_H-M   'P 1'
#
loop_
_entity.id
_entity.type
_entity.pdbx_description
1 polymer ?
#
loop_
_entity_poly.entity_id
_entity_poly.type
_entity_poly.pdbx_seq_one_letter_code
_entity_poly.pdbx_strand_id
1 'polypeptide(L)'
;MLGARTVDPCSWRAVAQENWNYGRWLVLSTALFSVAAQIQTYLAAGFLGLGAAGIFRAMQVPSLMMTQIVIAVGLLVLPSMSYEFGLGQLAQLRKKAVLASAFVTLLALGYAAFLALFAHSIEHLLYGGKYSGYVRLIPILGLVPVCTGLAIGFSMAVRASQKPHFDLVANAISAPAGLITAAVFIKLWGLNGAALSLVAGFAAYAAVFCWLFRKIKPHTSEGAELLPS
;
A
#
# COMPACT_ATOMS: atom_id res chain seq x y z
N MET A 1 -47.79 -11.86 14.81
CA MET A 1 -46.92 -12.34 15.91
C MET A 1 -45.48 -12.23 15.45
N LEU A 2 -44.72 -11.31 16.05
CA LEU A 2 -43.33 -11.01 15.71
C LEU A 2 -42.40 -12.11 16.25
N GLY A 3 -41.77 -12.87 15.36
CA GLY A 3 -40.70 -13.80 15.70
C GLY A 3 -39.43 -13.03 16.05
N ALA A 4 -39.20 -12.84 17.35
CA ALA A 4 -37.95 -12.31 17.87
C ALA A 4 -36.79 -13.22 17.45
N ARG A 5 -35.95 -12.76 16.52
CA ARG A 5 -34.62 -13.33 16.31
C ARG A 5 -33.81 -13.04 17.57
N THR A 6 -33.71 -14.02 18.45
CA THR A 6 -32.78 -14.01 19.57
C THR A 6 -31.37 -13.92 18.99
N VAL A 7 -30.74 -12.76 19.16
CA VAL A 7 -29.32 -12.60 18.92
C VAL A 7 -28.62 -13.43 19.99
N ASP A 8 -28.06 -14.58 19.59
CA ASP A 8 -27.21 -15.37 20.49
C ASP A 8 -26.14 -14.44 21.10
N PRO A 9 -25.88 -14.48 22.42
CA PRO A 9 -24.84 -13.67 23.00
C PRO A 9 -23.51 -14.15 22.40
N CYS A 10 -22.90 -13.34 21.53
CA CYS A 10 -21.63 -13.63 20.90
C CYS A 10 -20.63 -14.13 21.96
N SER A 11 -20.37 -15.43 21.98
CA SER A 11 -19.39 -16.04 22.87
C SER A 11 -18.06 -15.32 22.65
N TRP A 12 -17.53 -14.67 23.69
CA TRP A 12 -16.25 -13.96 23.65
C TRP A 12 -15.14 -14.83 23.06
N ARG A 13 -15.21 -16.15 23.26
CA ARG A 13 -14.30 -17.14 22.67
C ARG A 13 -14.46 -17.25 21.15
N ALA A 14 -15.68 -17.25 20.63
CA ALA A 14 -15.94 -17.27 19.18
C ALA A 14 -15.43 -15.99 18.51
N VAL A 15 -15.69 -14.82 19.10
CA VAL A 15 -15.20 -13.53 18.61
C VAL A 15 -13.67 -13.47 18.65
N ALA A 16 -13.05 -13.95 19.73
CA ALA A 16 -11.58 -14.01 19.84
C ALA A 16 -10.96 -14.95 18.82
N GLN A 17 -11.58 -16.11 18.55
CA GLN A 17 -11.08 -17.10 17.60
C GLN A 17 -11.21 -16.62 16.15
N GLU A 18 -12.29 -15.90 15.82
CA GLU A 18 -12.50 -15.26 14.53
C GLU A 18 -11.52 -14.10 14.30
N ASN A 19 -11.36 -13.22 15.30
CA ASN A 19 -10.36 -12.14 15.27
C ASN A 19 -8.93 -12.67 15.19
N TRP A 20 -8.61 -13.78 15.86
CA TRP A 20 -7.28 -14.39 15.77
C TRP A 20 -7.02 -15.00 14.39
N ASN A 21 -8.02 -15.69 13.82
CA ASN A 21 -7.94 -16.24 12.48
C ASN A 21 -7.74 -15.18 11.42
N TYR A 22 -8.43 -14.04 11.52
CA TYR A 22 -8.26 -12.89 10.64
C TYR A 22 -6.94 -12.13 10.92
N GLY A 23 -6.70 -11.84 12.19
CA GLY A 23 -5.61 -11.03 12.69
C GLY A 23 -4.24 -11.63 12.41
N ARG A 24 -4.06 -12.95 12.51
CA ARG A 24 -2.76 -13.61 12.23
C ARG A 24 -2.27 -13.34 10.80
N TRP A 25 -3.18 -13.37 9.83
CA TRP A 25 -2.85 -13.14 8.42
C TRP A 25 -2.59 -11.67 8.15
N LEU A 26 -3.36 -10.79 8.81
CA LEU A 26 -3.16 -9.35 8.74
C LEU A 26 -1.81 -8.93 9.35
N VAL A 27 -1.47 -9.46 10.52
CA VAL A 27 -0.19 -9.21 11.22
C VAL A 27 0.97 -9.71 10.37
N LEU A 28 0.89 -10.94 9.84
CA LEU A 28 1.95 -11.50 8.99
C LEU A 28 2.16 -10.66 7.73
N SER A 29 1.08 -10.22 7.08
CA SER A 29 1.15 -9.37 5.89
C SER A 29 1.74 -7.99 6.21
N THR A 30 1.35 -7.40 7.34
CA THR A 30 1.86 -6.09 7.78
C THR A 30 3.34 -6.17 8.15
N ALA A 31 3.76 -7.25 8.80
CA ALA A 31 5.16 -7.51 9.11
C ALA A 31 5.99 -7.67 7.84
N LEU A 32 5.54 -8.50 6.88
CA LEU A 32 6.20 -8.68 5.58
C LEU A 32 6.32 -7.36 4.80
N PHE A 33 5.25 -6.58 4.76
CA PHE A 33 5.26 -5.26 4.10
C PHE A 33 6.25 -4.30 4.77
N SER A 34 6.26 -4.27 6.11
CA SER A 34 7.16 -3.40 6.88
C SER A 34 8.63 -3.78 6.68
N VAL A 35 8.93 -5.08 6.68
CA VAL A 35 10.26 -5.59 6.38
C VAL A 35 10.64 -5.23 4.95
N ALA A 36 9.76 -5.47 3.97
CA ALA A 36 10.01 -5.14 2.57
C ALA A 36 10.22 -3.64 2.32
N ALA A 37 9.57 -2.77 3.08
CA ALA A 37 9.74 -1.32 2.99
C ALA A 37 11.06 -0.82 3.61
N GLN A 38 11.63 -1.57 4.56
CA GLN A 38 12.86 -1.21 5.26
C GLN A 38 14.09 -1.92 4.71
N ILE A 39 13.89 -2.99 3.93
CA ILE A 39 14.98 -3.83 3.44
C ILE A 39 15.95 -3.07 2.54
N GLN A 40 15.49 -2.10 1.73
CA GLN A 40 16.40 -1.29 0.92
C GLN A 40 17.35 -0.47 1.79
N THR A 41 16.88 0.03 2.94
CA THR A 41 17.72 0.78 3.89
C THR A 41 18.74 -0.13 4.58
N TYR A 42 18.33 -1.34 4.97
CA TYR A 42 19.25 -2.32 5.58
C TYR A 42 20.28 -2.85 4.58
N LEU A 43 19.88 -3.12 3.34
CA LEU A 43 20.80 -3.53 2.29
C LEU A 43 21.75 -2.39 1.90
N ALA A 44 21.28 -1.14 1.84
CA ALA A 44 22.16 0.02 1.66
C ALA A 44 23.17 0.13 2.81
N ALA A 45 22.76 -0.10 4.05
CA ALA A 45 23.68 -0.11 5.21
C ALA A 45 24.72 -1.22 5.10
N GLY A 46 24.30 -2.43 4.70
CA GLY A 46 25.19 -3.58 4.57
C GLY A 46 26.18 -3.48 3.41
N PHE A 47 25.75 -2.99 2.25
CA PHE A 47 26.59 -2.95 1.05
C PHE A 47 27.37 -1.64 0.88
N LEU A 48 26.81 -0.51 1.30
CA LEU A 48 27.37 0.83 1.06
C LEU A 48 27.79 1.54 2.37
N GLY A 49 27.54 0.90 3.52
CA GLY A 49 27.85 1.43 4.85
C GLY A 49 26.72 2.24 5.47
N LEU A 50 26.84 2.48 6.78
CA LEU A 50 25.83 3.18 7.58
C LEU A 50 25.58 4.62 7.11
N GLY A 51 26.61 5.31 6.60
CA GLY A 51 26.48 6.67 6.05
C GLY A 51 25.54 6.72 4.84
N ALA A 52 25.68 5.76 3.93
CA ALA A 52 24.82 5.64 2.74
C ALA A 52 23.36 5.38 3.12
N ALA A 53 23.10 4.52 4.10
CA ALA A 53 21.76 4.30 4.62
C ALA A 53 21.16 5.55 5.28
N GLY A 54 21.97 6.33 5.99
CA GLY A 54 21.56 7.62 6.56
C GLY A 54 21.14 8.63 5.50
N ILE A 55 21.94 8.76 4.43
CA ILE A 55 21.61 9.60 3.26
C ILE A 55 20.31 9.13 2.61
N PHE A 56 20.19 7.83 2.36
CA PHE A 56 19.00 7.25 1.73
C PHE A 56 17.74 7.52 2.56
N ARG A 57 17.83 7.35 3.88
CA ARG A 57 16.71 7.63 4.79
C ARG A 57 16.36 9.12 4.84
N ALA A 58 17.36 10.00 4.84
CA ALA A 58 17.16 11.45 4.77
C ALA A 58 16.38 11.83 3.49
N MET A 59 16.79 11.31 2.34
CA MET A 59 16.11 11.58 1.06
C MET A 59 14.68 11.02 1.00
N GLN A 60 14.31 10.05 1.84
CA GLN A 60 12.93 9.55 1.94
C GLN A 60 12.00 10.48 2.73
N VAL A 61 12.53 11.30 3.64
CA VAL A 61 11.71 12.11 4.57
C VAL A 61 10.65 12.95 3.85
N PRO A 62 10.97 13.68 2.76
CA PRO A 62 9.96 14.43 2.00
C PRO A 62 8.85 13.51 1.47
N SER A 63 9.21 12.36 0.90
CA SER A 63 8.24 11.40 0.38
C SER A 63 7.32 10.82 1.44
N LEU A 64 7.79 10.67 2.70
CA LEU A 64 6.97 10.14 3.79
C LEU A 64 5.78 11.03 4.13
N MET A 65 5.89 12.35 3.91
CA MET A 65 4.79 13.29 4.16
C MET A 65 3.56 12.94 3.30
N MET A 66 3.79 12.67 2.02
CA MET A 66 2.72 12.25 1.12
C MET A 66 2.17 10.87 1.50
N THR A 67 3.02 9.95 1.95
CA THR A 67 2.58 8.63 2.43
C THR A 67 1.59 8.75 3.60
N GLN A 68 1.77 9.72 4.50
CA GLN A 68 0.80 9.95 5.59
C GLN A 68 -0.57 10.38 5.06
N ILE A 69 -0.61 11.21 4.03
CA ILE A 69 -1.86 11.62 3.38
C ILE A 69 -2.55 10.40 2.74
N VAL A 70 -1.78 9.54 2.05
CA VAL A 70 -2.30 8.29 1.45
C VAL A 70 -2.95 7.41 2.52
N ILE A 71 -2.29 7.23 3.67
CA ILE A 71 -2.79 6.43 4.79
C ILE A 71 -4.07 7.04 5.37
N ALA A 72 -4.09 8.36 5.59
CA ALA A 72 -5.25 9.06 6.13
C ALA A 72 -6.48 8.92 5.22
N VAL A 73 -6.31 9.07 3.90
CA VAL A 73 -7.39 8.84 2.93
C VAL A 73 -7.85 7.39 2.95
N GLY A 74 -6.94 6.42 3.03
CA GLY A 74 -7.27 5.01 3.15
C GLY A 74 -8.17 4.72 4.36
N LEU A 75 -7.84 5.27 5.53
CA LEU A 75 -8.63 5.10 6.76
C LEU A 75 -10.04 5.69 6.66
N LEU A 76 -10.21 6.81 5.95
CA LEU A 76 -11.52 7.43 5.72
C LEU A 76 -12.36 6.66 4.70
N VAL A 77 -11.72 6.09 3.68
CA VAL A 77 -12.41 5.37 2.60
C VAL A 77 -12.87 3.99 3.05
N LEU A 78 -12.12 3.33 3.95
CA LEU A 78 -12.42 1.99 4.48
C LEU A 78 -13.86 1.79 4.98
N PRO A 79 -14.38 2.58 5.95
CA PRO A 79 -15.71 2.36 6.49
C PRO A 79 -16.80 2.46 5.41
N SER A 80 -16.64 3.40 4.47
CA SER A 80 -17.59 3.57 3.36
C SER A 80 -17.58 2.38 2.40
N MET A 81 -16.42 1.77 2.17
CA MET A 81 -16.26 0.58 1.33
C MET A 81 -16.80 -0.67 2.01
N SER A 82 -16.56 -0.83 3.32
CA SER A 82 -17.10 -1.94 4.11
C SER A 82 -18.62 -1.93 4.14
N TYR A 83 -19.23 -0.73 4.24
CA TYR A 83 -20.69 -0.58 4.18
C TYR A 83 -21.26 -1.03 2.82
N GLU A 84 -20.68 -0.57 1.70
CA GLU A 84 -21.14 -0.97 0.35
C GLU A 84 -20.92 -2.46 0.07
N PHE A 85 -19.85 -3.05 0.60
CA PHE A 85 -19.61 -4.48 0.52
C PHE A 85 -20.69 -5.27 1.27
N GLY A 86 -21.07 -4.83 2.48
CA GLY A 86 -22.16 -5.43 3.25
C GLY A 86 -23.53 -5.36 2.57
N LEU A 87 -23.76 -4.35 1.73
CA LEU A 87 -24.97 -4.21 0.91
C LEU A 87 -24.93 -5.02 -0.41
N GLY A 88 -23.84 -5.74 -0.68
CA GLY A 88 -23.67 -6.49 -1.94
C GLY A 88 -23.45 -5.60 -3.17
N GLN A 89 -23.22 -4.30 -3.01
CA GLN A 89 -23.08 -3.32 -4.09
C GLN A 89 -21.66 -3.31 -4.67
N LEU A 90 -21.22 -4.46 -5.21
CA LEU A 90 -19.86 -4.65 -5.71
C LEU A 90 -19.47 -3.64 -6.80
N ALA A 91 -20.40 -3.23 -7.66
CA ALA A 91 -20.15 -2.24 -8.71
C ALA A 91 -19.79 -0.85 -8.13
N GLN A 92 -20.48 -0.44 -7.06
CA GLN A 92 -20.26 0.84 -6.40
C GLN A 92 -18.96 0.85 -5.61
N LEU A 93 -18.67 -0.26 -4.92
CA LEU A 93 -17.40 -0.50 -4.26
C LEU A 93 -16.22 -0.34 -5.23
N ARG A 94 -16.33 -0.93 -6.43
CA ARG A 94 -15.28 -0.80 -7.45
C ARG A 94 -15.12 0.63 -7.94
N LYS A 95 -16.24 1.31 -8.22
CA LYS A 95 -16.21 2.70 -8.67
C LYS A 95 -15.54 3.58 -7.63
N LYS A 96 -15.86 3.41 -6.34
CA LYS A 96 -15.19 4.10 -5.23
C LYS A 96 -13.72 3.74 -5.12
N ALA A 97 -13.34 2.48 -5.27
CA ALA A 97 -11.94 2.06 -5.24
C ALA A 97 -11.12 2.73 -6.34
N VAL A 98 -11.64 2.77 -7.57
CA VAL A 98 -10.98 3.43 -8.69
C VAL A 98 -10.91 4.94 -8.47
N LEU A 99 -12.01 5.56 -8.01
CA LEU A 99 -12.06 7.01 -7.79
C LEU A 99 -11.11 7.44 -6.66
N ALA A 100 -11.10 6.72 -5.54
CA ALA A 100 -10.19 6.97 -4.43
C ALA A 100 -8.72 6.80 -4.86
N SER A 101 -8.41 5.72 -5.60
CA SER A 101 -7.05 5.50 -6.10
C SER A 101 -6.64 6.59 -7.09
N ALA A 102 -7.52 6.97 -8.02
CA ALA A 102 -7.25 8.02 -9.00
C ALA A 102 -7.04 9.38 -8.33
N PHE A 103 -7.87 9.75 -7.36
CA PHE A 103 -7.75 10.99 -6.60
C PHE A 103 -6.41 11.06 -5.85
N VAL A 104 -6.06 10.02 -5.10
CA VAL A 104 -4.81 9.96 -4.34
C VAL A 104 -3.60 9.92 -5.27
N THR A 105 -3.69 9.19 -6.37
CA THR A 105 -2.61 9.14 -7.38
C THR A 105 -2.38 10.50 -8.03
N LEU A 106 -3.45 11.22 -8.39
CA LEU A 106 -3.34 12.55 -8.97
C LEU A 106 -2.70 13.53 -7.99
N LEU A 107 -3.11 13.48 -6.72
CA LEU A 107 -2.50 14.27 -5.65
C LEU A 107 -1.02 13.92 -5.46
N ALA A 108 -0.68 12.63 -5.49
CA ALA A 108 0.69 12.15 -5.34
C ALA A 108 1.56 12.54 -6.55
N LEU A 109 1.01 12.53 -7.76
CA LEU A 109 1.70 13.00 -8.96
C LEU A 109 1.98 14.50 -8.89
N GLY A 110 1.01 15.30 -8.45
CA GLY A 110 1.21 16.72 -8.19
C GLY A 110 2.32 16.97 -7.16
N TYR A 111 2.33 16.19 -6.08
CA TYR A 111 3.38 16.27 -5.06
C TYR A 111 4.74 15.81 -5.59
N ALA A 112 4.80 14.74 -6.38
CA ALA A 112 6.04 14.27 -7.00
C ALA A 112 6.62 15.30 -7.98
N ALA A 113 5.77 15.98 -8.76
CA ALA A 113 6.18 17.09 -9.62
C ALA A 113 6.71 18.27 -8.80
N PHE A 114 6.05 18.61 -7.69
CA PHE A 114 6.53 19.61 -6.75
C PHE A 114 7.91 19.23 -6.17
N LEU A 115 8.09 17.98 -5.73
CA LEU A 115 9.38 17.49 -5.26
C LEU A 115 10.45 17.53 -6.35
N ALA A 116 10.11 17.28 -7.61
CA ALA A 116 11.07 17.36 -8.72
C ALA A 116 11.51 18.79 -9.02
N LEU A 117 10.58 19.76 -9.00
CA LEU A 117 10.88 21.17 -9.25
C LEU A 117 11.67 21.80 -8.10
N PHE A 118 11.36 21.45 -6.86
CA PHE A 118 11.96 22.05 -5.67
C PHE A 118 13.00 21.13 -4.98
N ALA A 119 13.47 20.06 -5.64
CA ALA A 119 14.36 19.07 -5.05
C ALA A 119 15.60 19.69 -4.39
N HIS A 120 16.26 20.61 -5.11
CA HIS A 120 17.47 21.29 -4.62
C HIS A 120 17.16 22.28 -3.49
N SER A 121 16.03 22.98 -3.55
CA SER A 121 15.60 23.91 -2.49
C SER A 121 15.22 23.15 -1.21
N ILE A 122 14.55 22.02 -1.34
CA ILE A 122 14.16 21.14 -0.22
C ILE A 122 15.41 20.54 0.43
N GLU A 123 16.36 20.05 -0.37
CA GLU A 123 17.63 19.53 0.16
C GLU A 123 18.41 20.62 0.89
N HIS A 124 18.51 21.81 0.31
CA HIS A 124 19.24 22.90 0.94
C HIS A 124 18.55 23.39 2.22
N LEU A 125 17.21 23.46 2.24
CA LEU A 125 16.43 23.87 3.41
C LEU A 125 16.52 22.85 4.56
N LEU A 126 16.44 21.55 4.25
CA LEU A 126 16.44 20.49 5.27
C LEU A 126 17.85 20.12 5.76
N TYR A 127 18.84 20.19 4.87
CA TYR A 127 20.17 19.61 5.10
C TYR A 127 21.33 20.56 4.83
N GLY A 128 21.07 21.81 4.44
CA GLY A 128 22.11 22.82 4.25
C GLY A 128 23.06 22.56 3.07
N GLY A 129 22.66 21.74 2.08
CA GLY A 129 23.51 21.41 0.91
C GLY A 129 24.41 20.18 1.10
N LYS A 130 24.36 19.54 2.28
CA LYS A 130 25.20 18.38 2.65
C LYS A 130 25.02 17.18 1.72
N TYR A 131 23.87 17.07 1.06
CA TYR A 131 23.50 15.95 0.19
C TYR A 131 23.21 16.39 -1.26
N SER A 132 23.78 17.52 -1.70
CA SER A 132 23.65 18.03 -3.07
C SER A 132 23.91 16.98 -4.17
N GLY A 133 24.90 16.08 -3.99
CA GLY A 133 25.18 14.97 -4.91
C GLY A 133 24.08 13.89 -4.99
N TYR A 134 23.12 13.91 -4.08
CA TYR A 134 22.05 12.92 -3.90
C TYR A 134 20.65 13.51 -4.14
N VAL A 135 20.54 14.78 -4.55
CA VAL A 135 19.27 15.49 -4.79
C VAL A 135 18.35 14.74 -5.77
N ARG A 136 18.93 14.02 -6.74
CA ARG A 136 18.17 13.24 -7.74
C ARG A 136 17.33 12.11 -7.11
N LEU A 137 17.64 11.68 -5.89
CA LEU A 137 16.87 10.66 -5.17
C LEU A 137 15.52 11.18 -4.71
N ILE A 138 15.39 12.46 -4.40
CA ILE A 138 14.14 13.07 -3.91
C ILE A 138 12.98 12.84 -4.89
N PRO A 139 13.07 13.21 -6.18
CA PRO A 139 11.98 12.96 -7.13
C PRO A 139 11.76 11.48 -7.41
N ILE A 140 12.80 10.65 -7.41
CA ILE A 140 12.66 9.19 -7.60
C ILE A 140 11.86 8.59 -6.45
N LEU A 141 12.22 8.92 -5.21
CA LEU A 141 11.52 8.47 -4.02
C LEU A 141 10.10 9.05 -3.95
N GLY A 142 9.88 10.26 -4.49
CA GLY A 142 8.55 10.86 -4.67
C GLY A 142 7.60 10.04 -5.55
N LEU A 143 8.08 9.09 -6.36
CA LEU A 143 7.23 8.17 -7.11
C LEU A 143 6.65 7.04 -6.25
N VAL A 144 7.24 6.76 -5.08
CA VAL A 144 6.72 5.75 -4.14
C VAL A 144 5.26 6.04 -3.75
N PRO A 145 4.89 7.26 -3.28
CA PRO A 145 3.51 7.57 -2.93
C PRO A 145 2.56 7.56 -4.13
N VAL A 146 3.07 7.71 -5.36
CA VAL A 146 2.26 7.56 -6.58
C VAL A 146 1.86 6.09 -6.76
N CYS A 147 2.82 5.17 -6.62
CA CYS A 147 2.55 3.74 -6.68
C CYS A 147 1.62 3.27 -5.55
N THR A 148 1.82 3.75 -4.31
CA THR A 148 0.94 3.39 -3.19
C THR A 148 -0.45 4.02 -3.34
N GLY A 149 -0.54 5.24 -3.86
CA GLY A 149 -1.81 5.89 -4.20
C GLY A 149 -2.62 5.13 -5.24
N LEU A 150 -1.96 4.51 -6.24
CA LEU A 150 -2.62 3.62 -7.19
C LEU A 150 -3.17 2.35 -6.54
N ALA A 151 -2.45 1.82 -5.56
CA ALA A 151 -2.82 0.57 -4.89
C ALA A 151 -3.87 0.77 -3.78
N ILE A 152 -4.01 1.99 -3.23
CA ILE A 152 -4.75 2.21 -1.98
C ILE A 152 -6.21 1.80 -2.08
N GLY A 153 -6.95 2.23 -3.11
CA GLY A 153 -8.38 1.93 -3.21
C GLY A 153 -8.64 0.44 -3.43
N PHE A 154 -7.76 -0.26 -4.16
CA PHE A 154 -7.85 -1.71 -4.34
C PHE A 154 -7.52 -2.46 -3.05
N SER A 155 -6.47 -2.05 -2.32
CA SER A 155 -6.14 -2.64 -1.02
C SER A 155 -7.26 -2.41 -0.02
N MET A 156 -7.85 -1.21 0.02
CA MET A 156 -9.01 -0.92 0.89
C MET A 156 -10.23 -1.74 0.52
N ALA A 157 -10.52 -1.96 -0.77
CA ALA A 157 -11.64 -2.80 -1.20
C ALA A 157 -11.44 -4.28 -0.85
N VAL A 158 -10.20 -4.78 -0.95
CA VAL A 158 -9.84 -6.15 -0.52
C VAL A 158 -9.98 -6.29 1.00
N ARG A 159 -9.52 -5.30 1.77
CA ARG A 159 -9.67 -5.26 3.23
C ARG A 159 -11.13 -5.17 3.66
N ALA A 160 -11.94 -4.36 2.97
CA ALA A 160 -13.39 -4.28 3.16
C ALA A 160 -14.07 -5.65 2.94
N SER A 161 -13.53 -6.46 2.02
CA SER A 161 -14.03 -7.81 1.73
C SER A 161 -13.68 -8.87 2.79
N GLN A 162 -13.01 -8.48 3.89
CA GLN A 162 -12.58 -9.37 4.98
C GLN A 162 -11.76 -10.60 4.52
N LYS A 163 -11.04 -10.49 3.39
CA LYS A 163 -10.20 -11.57 2.84
C LYS A 163 -8.69 -11.23 2.97
N PRO A 164 -8.09 -11.43 4.15
CA PRO A 164 -6.69 -11.03 4.43
C PRO A 164 -5.66 -11.87 3.64
N HIS A 165 -6.08 -13.00 3.05
CA HIS A 165 -5.24 -13.84 2.19
C HIS A 165 -4.69 -13.08 0.98
N PHE A 166 -5.41 -12.08 0.49
CA PHE A 166 -5.01 -11.33 -0.69
C PHE A 166 -3.87 -10.33 -0.42
N ASP A 167 -3.89 -9.66 0.73
CA ASP A 167 -2.76 -8.84 1.19
C ASP A 167 -1.51 -9.72 1.35
N LEU A 168 -1.69 -10.96 1.80
CA LEU A 168 -0.59 -11.89 2.01
C LEU A 168 0.03 -12.37 0.70
N VAL A 169 -0.79 -12.77 -0.27
CA VAL A 169 -0.30 -13.15 -1.61
C VAL A 169 0.41 -11.97 -2.28
N ALA A 170 -0.14 -10.77 -2.18
CA ALA A 170 0.49 -9.58 -2.75
C ALA A 170 1.86 -9.30 -2.12
N ASN A 171 1.97 -9.37 -0.79
CA ASN A 171 3.23 -9.19 -0.09
C ASN A 171 4.21 -10.35 -0.33
N ALA A 172 3.74 -11.59 -0.37
CA ALA A 172 4.57 -12.77 -0.61
C ALA A 172 5.20 -12.78 -2.01
N ILE A 173 4.53 -12.22 -3.01
CA ILE A 173 5.09 -12.07 -4.36
C ILE A 173 5.99 -10.83 -4.46
N SER A 174 5.56 -9.70 -3.87
CA SER A 174 6.25 -8.41 -4.04
C SER A 174 7.53 -8.31 -3.21
N ALA A 175 7.58 -8.92 -2.01
CA ALA A 175 8.72 -8.81 -1.11
C ALA A 175 9.99 -9.51 -1.64
N PRO A 176 9.94 -10.76 -2.16
CA PRO A 176 11.11 -11.39 -2.77
C PRO A 176 11.55 -10.67 -4.04
N ALA A 177 10.60 -10.22 -4.87
CA ALA A 177 10.91 -9.46 -6.07
C ALA A 177 11.65 -8.15 -5.75
N GLY A 178 11.18 -7.42 -4.73
CA GLY A 178 11.83 -6.22 -4.21
C GLY A 178 13.21 -6.50 -3.61
N LEU A 179 13.37 -7.61 -2.90
CA LEU A 179 14.66 -8.01 -2.32
C LEU A 179 15.70 -8.32 -3.40
N ILE A 180 15.33 -9.09 -4.42
CA ILE A 180 16.23 -9.49 -5.51
C ILE A 180 16.61 -8.26 -6.32
N THR A 181 15.64 -7.42 -6.70
CA THR A 181 15.93 -6.19 -7.43
C THR A 181 16.78 -5.22 -6.61
N ALA A 182 16.53 -5.09 -5.31
CA ALA A 182 17.35 -4.26 -4.43
C ALA A 182 18.79 -4.75 -4.34
N ALA A 183 19.03 -6.04 -4.10
CA ALA A 183 20.38 -6.58 -4.02
C ALA A 183 21.17 -6.38 -5.32
N VAL A 184 20.53 -6.59 -6.48
CA VAL A 184 21.17 -6.40 -7.79
C VAL A 184 21.43 -4.93 -8.08
N PHE A 185 20.43 -4.06 -7.91
CA PHE A 185 20.54 -2.65 -8.27
C PHE A 185 21.45 -1.88 -7.32
N ILE A 186 21.46 -2.20 -6.02
CA ILE A 186 22.38 -1.59 -5.05
C ILE A 186 23.82 -1.92 -5.42
N LYS A 187 24.11 -3.16 -5.83
CA LYS A 187 25.46 -3.57 -6.22
C LYS A 187 25.94 -2.92 -7.52
N LEU A 188 25.02 -2.65 -8.46
CA LEU A 188 25.34 -2.07 -9.77
C LEU A 188 25.36 -0.52 -9.77
N TRP A 189 24.45 0.12 -9.06
CA TRP A 189 24.19 1.57 -9.14
C TRP A 189 24.18 2.29 -7.79
N GLY A 190 24.56 1.61 -6.70
CA GLY A 190 24.66 2.20 -5.37
C GLY A 190 23.32 2.73 -4.86
N LEU A 191 23.32 3.96 -4.31
CA LEU A 191 22.12 4.59 -3.74
C LEU A 191 20.99 4.82 -4.75
N ASN A 192 21.35 5.14 -6.00
CA ASN A 192 20.38 5.30 -7.08
C ASN A 192 19.67 3.98 -7.38
N GLY A 193 20.43 2.88 -7.34
CA GLY A 193 19.88 1.54 -7.44
C GLY A 193 18.92 1.20 -6.30
N ALA A 194 19.25 1.60 -5.07
CA ALA A 194 18.36 1.45 -3.92
C ALA A 194 17.01 2.15 -4.13
N ALA A 195 17.01 3.40 -4.60
CA ALA A 195 15.78 4.14 -4.87
C ALA A 195 14.96 3.54 -6.01
N LEU A 196 15.61 3.15 -7.11
CA LEU A 196 14.92 2.51 -8.24
C LEU A 196 14.30 1.16 -7.83
N SER A 197 15.00 0.38 -7.01
CA SER A 197 14.47 -0.88 -6.49
C SER A 197 13.27 -0.69 -5.56
N LEU A 198 13.27 0.40 -4.78
CA LEU A 198 12.14 0.76 -3.93
C LEU A 198 10.91 1.09 -4.79
N VAL A 199 11.08 1.96 -5.79
CA VAL A 199 10.00 2.32 -6.73
C VAL A 199 9.51 1.08 -7.48
N ALA A 200 10.41 0.22 -7.96
CA ALA A 200 10.06 -1.02 -8.64
C ALA A 200 9.28 -1.98 -7.74
N GLY A 201 9.66 -2.11 -6.47
CA GLY A 201 8.93 -2.93 -5.48
C GLY A 201 7.51 -2.43 -5.25
N PHE A 202 7.33 -1.11 -5.11
CA PHE A 202 6.00 -0.51 -4.97
C PHE A 202 5.17 -0.56 -6.25
N ALA A 203 5.81 -0.43 -7.42
CA ALA A 203 5.15 -0.60 -8.71
C ALA A 203 4.67 -2.05 -8.90
N ALA A 204 5.50 -3.04 -8.54
CA ALA A 204 5.11 -4.45 -8.56
C ALA A 204 3.95 -4.72 -7.59
N TYR A 205 4.01 -4.17 -6.37
CA TYR A 205 2.91 -4.24 -5.41
C TYR A 205 1.60 -3.68 -5.99
N ALA A 206 1.64 -2.48 -6.56
CA ALA A 206 0.48 -1.86 -7.21
C ALA A 206 -0.05 -2.70 -8.39
N ALA A 207 0.84 -3.26 -9.21
CA ALA A 207 0.48 -4.11 -10.33
C ALA A 207 -0.21 -5.40 -9.88
N VAL A 208 0.29 -6.05 -8.82
CA VAL A 208 -0.31 -7.26 -8.24
C VAL A 208 -1.70 -6.95 -7.69
N PHE A 209 -1.89 -5.82 -6.99
CA PHE A 209 -3.21 -5.40 -6.51
C PHE A 209 -4.18 -5.12 -7.65
N CYS A 210 -3.75 -4.39 -8.68
CA CYS A 210 -4.54 -4.16 -9.88
C CYS A 210 -4.94 -5.49 -10.56
N TRP A 211 -4.00 -6.42 -10.72
CA TRP A 211 -4.26 -7.72 -11.33
C TRP A 211 -5.24 -8.55 -10.52
N LEU A 212 -5.03 -8.61 -9.22
CA LEU A 212 -5.87 -9.35 -8.30
C LEU A 212 -7.30 -8.80 -8.30
N PHE A 213 -7.43 -7.47 -8.27
CA PHE A 213 -8.73 -6.81 -8.30
C PHE A 213 -9.50 -7.07 -9.61
N ARG A 214 -8.79 -7.17 -10.75
CA ARG A 214 -9.40 -7.58 -12.03
C ARG A 214 -9.87 -9.04 -12.02
N LYS A 215 -9.21 -9.91 -11.25
CA LYS A 215 -9.58 -11.33 -11.12
C LYS A 215 -10.74 -11.60 -10.19
N ILE A 216 -10.99 -10.74 -9.20
CA ILE A 216 -12.22 -10.78 -8.41
C ILE A 216 -13.36 -10.46 -9.38
N LYS A 217 -14.04 -11.45 -9.96
CA LYS A 217 -15.24 -11.22 -10.78
C LYS A 217 -16.37 -10.76 -9.86
N PRO A 218 -17.28 -9.86 -10.32
CA PRO A 218 -18.49 -9.63 -9.56
C PRO A 218 -19.20 -11.00 -9.52
N HIS A 219 -19.57 -11.49 -8.34
CA HIS A 219 -20.60 -12.52 -8.29
C HIS A 219 -21.84 -11.85 -8.87
N THR A 220 -22.14 -12.15 -10.14
CA THR A 220 -23.47 -11.96 -10.68
C THR A 220 -24.39 -12.68 -9.71
N SER A 221 -25.30 -11.93 -9.10
CA SER A 221 -26.40 -12.44 -8.31
C SER A 221 -27.33 -13.25 -9.23
N GLU A 222 -26.94 -14.47 -9.57
CA GLU A 222 -27.88 -15.53 -9.95
C GLU A 222 -28.45 -16.09 -8.64
N GLY A 223 -29.55 -15.49 -8.20
CA GLY A 223 -30.25 -15.87 -6.98
C GLY A 223 -31.44 -14.97 -6.63
N ALA A 224 -32.00 -14.28 -7.62
CA ALA A 224 -33.25 -13.51 -7.50
C ALA A 224 -34.40 -14.21 -8.22
N GLU A 225 -34.42 -15.55 -8.20
CA GLU A 225 -35.52 -16.35 -8.67
C GLU A 225 -35.86 -17.38 -7.58
N LEU A 226 -37.15 -17.56 -7.32
CA LEU A 226 -37.78 -18.41 -6.29
C LEU A 226 -38.10 -17.76 -4.93
N LEU A 227 -39.06 -16.82 -4.96
CA LEU A 227 -40.17 -16.88 -4.00
C LEU A 227 -41.48 -16.87 -4.80
N PRO A 228 -42.19 -18.00 -4.92
CA PRO A 228 -43.53 -18.01 -5.48
C PRO A 228 -44.50 -17.30 -4.50
N SER A 229 -45.35 -16.47 -5.09
CA SER A 229 -46.51 -15.79 -4.51
C SER A 229 -47.53 -16.75 -3.89
#